data_AF-A0A964Y5S6-F1
#
_entry.id   AF-A0A964Y5S6-F1
#
_cell.length_a   1.000
_cell.length_b   1.000
_cell.length_c   1.000
_cell.angle_alpha   90.00
_cell.angle_beta   90.00
_cell.angle_gamma   90.00
#
_symmetry.space_group_name_H-M   'P 1'
#
loop_
_entity.id
_entity.type
_entity.pdbx_description
1 polymer ?
#
loop_
_entity_poly.entity_id
_entity_poly.type
_entity_poly.pdbx_seq_one_letter_code
_entity_poly.pdbx_strand_id
1 'polypeptide(L)'
;MNGNIYGKYQELYRKYPGGTGAWFLYLYQRKRLEKRNNLMKYPKGTLLLAKFRDNEQNQGHVAIVMDEQHLIHARPDVSFANKDKVKNHGSVQIEPLSKMHDYTHVCYPEKWLILD
;
A
#
# COMPACT_ATOMS: atom_id res chain seq x y z
N MET A 1 0.95 -16.21 -2.36
CA MET A 1 -0.49 -15.85 -2.44
C MET A 1 -1.13 -16.70 -3.52
N ASN A 2 -2.03 -17.61 -3.18
CA ASN A 2 -2.90 -18.28 -4.17
C ASN A 2 -4.11 -17.38 -4.46
N GLY A 3 -3.86 -16.14 -4.86
CA GLY A 3 -4.89 -15.13 -5.07
C GLY A 3 -5.39 -15.18 -6.50
N ASN A 4 -6.53 -15.80 -6.75
CA ASN A 4 -7.23 -15.60 -8.02
C ASN A 4 -7.68 -14.13 -8.10
N ILE A 5 -6.87 -13.27 -8.73
CA ILE A 5 -7.22 -11.89 -9.07
C ILE A 5 -7.89 -11.90 -10.44
N TYR A 6 -9.11 -11.40 -10.52
CA TYR A 6 -9.92 -11.43 -11.74
C TYR A 6 -10.02 -10.07 -12.42
N GLY A 7 -10.44 -10.08 -13.70
CA GLY A 7 -10.72 -8.90 -14.51
C GLY A 7 -9.48 -8.23 -15.08
N LYS A 8 -9.59 -6.94 -15.42
CA LYS A 8 -8.55 -6.14 -16.11
C LYS A 8 -7.19 -6.03 -15.40
N TYR A 9 -7.09 -6.54 -14.18
CA TYR A 9 -5.87 -6.50 -13.38
C TYR A 9 -5.14 -7.84 -13.27
N GLN A 10 -5.64 -8.89 -13.91
CA GLN A 10 -5.04 -10.23 -13.86
C GLN A 10 -3.62 -10.24 -14.44
N GLU A 11 -3.41 -9.57 -15.58
CA GLU A 11 -2.10 -9.46 -16.22
C GLU A 11 -1.10 -8.72 -15.33
N LEU A 12 -1.55 -7.62 -14.71
CA LEU A 12 -0.78 -6.84 -13.75
C LEU A 12 -0.29 -7.70 -12.58
N TYR A 13 -1.20 -8.50 -12.01
CA TYR A 13 -0.93 -9.40 -10.90
C TYR A 13 0.08 -10.49 -11.29
N ARG A 14 -0.06 -11.07 -12.48
CA ARG A 14 0.90 -12.06 -13.01
C ARG A 14 2.29 -11.46 -13.21
N LYS A 15 2.37 -10.20 -13.66
CA LYS A 15 3.63 -9.52 -13.92
C LYS A 15 4.34 -9.07 -12.64
N TYR A 16 3.58 -8.67 -11.61
CA TYR A 16 4.12 -8.16 -10.34
C TYR A 16 3.41 -8.78 -9.12
N PRO A 17 3.52 -10.10 -8.90
CA PRO A 17 2.87 -10.79 -7.80
C PRO A 17 3.56 -10.42 -6.47
N GLY A 18 3.06 -9.36 -5.83
CA GLY A 18 3.62 -8.82 -4.58
C GLY A 18 3.82 -7.31 -4.58
N GLY A 19 3.64 -6.64 -5.72
CA GLY A 19 3.66 -5.17 -5.76
C GLY A 19 2.50 -4.55 -4.98
N THR A 20 2.60 -3.26 -4.67
CA THR A 20 1.57 -2.51 -3.95
C THR A 20 0.19 -2.62 -4.61
N GLY A 21 0.12 -2.51 -5.94
CA GLY A 21 -1.12 -2.71 -6.69
C GLY A 21 -1.73 -4.10 -6.50
N ALA A 22 -0.90 -5.15 -6.44
CA ALA A 22 -1.36 -6.52 -6.19
C ALA A 22 -1.98 -6.67 -4.80
N TRP A 23 -1.36 -6.07 -3.77
CA TRP A 23 -1.92 -6.03 -2.41
C TRP A 23 -3.24 -5.26 -2.34
N PHE A 24 -3.30 -4.08 -2.97
CA PHE A 24 -4.53 -3.28 -3.04
C PHE A 24 -5.67 -4.10 -3.66
N LEU A 25 -5.42 -4.73 -4.82
CA LEU A 25 -6.42 -5.53 -5.53
C LEU A 25 -6.85 -6.76 -4.75
N TYR A 26 -5.91 -7.47 -4.13
CA TYR A 26 -6.21 -8.62 -3.27
C TYR A 26 -7.19 -8.26 -2.16
N LEU A 27 -6.90 -7.18 -1.42
CA LEU A 27 -7.74 -6.72 -0.31
C LEU A 27 -9.07 -6.14 -0.81
N TYR A 28 -9.05 -5.41 -1.93
CA TYR A 28 -10.23 -4.80 -2.54
C TYR A 28 -11.24 -5.86 -3.02
N GLN A 29 -10.78 -6.84 -3.81
CA GLN A 29 -11.65 -7.89 -4.36
C GLN A 29 -12.27 -8.77 -3.26
N ARG A 30 -11.58 -8.89 -2.11
CA ARG A 30 -12.07 -9.59 -0.91
C ARG A 30 -12.92 -8.72 0.01
N LYS A 31 -13.23 -7.48 -0.38
CA LYS A 31 -14.01 -6.53 0.43
C LYS A 31 -13.40 -6.29 1.83
N ARG A 32 -12.08 -6.34 1.93
CA ARG A 32 -11.32 -6.13 3.19
C ARG A 32 -10.88 -4.68 3.37
N LEU A 33 -11.03 -3.84 2.35
CA LEU A 33 -10.72 -2.41 2.39
C LEU A 33 -11.92 -1.57 2.80
N GLU A 34 -11.67 -0.57 3.64
CA GLU A 34 -12.64 0.46 4.02
C GLU A 34 -12.13 1.83 3.56
N LYS A 35 -13.06 2.78 3.33
CA LYS A 35 -12.67 4.15 2.99
C LYS A 35 -12.05 4.81 4.21
N ARG A 36 -10.89 5.44 4.03
CA ARG A 36 -10.23 6.15 5.12
C ARG A 36 -11.05 7.36 5.56
N ASN A 37 -11.19 7.50 6.87
CA ASN A 37 -11.62 8.71 7.57
C ASN A 37 -10.40 9.40 8.21
N ASN A 38 -10.14 10.67 7.84
CA ASN A 38 -8.99 11.42 8.35
C ASN A 38 -9.14 11.89 9.81
N LEU A 39 -10.34 11.80 10.38
CA LEU A 39 -10.62 12.17 11.77
C LEU A 39 -10.51 11.00 12.75
N MET A 40 -10.38 9.77 12.24
CA MET A 40 -10.31 8.57 13.07
C MET A 40 -8.87 8.18 13.39
N LYS A 41 -8.70 7.54 14.55
CA LYS A 41 -7.45 6.87 14.91
C LYS A 41 -7.43 5.41 14.44
N TYR A 42 -6.29 5.06 13.86
CA TYR A 42 -5.77 3.75 13.47
C TYR A 42 -5.41 2.79 14.62
N PRO A 43 -5.92 1.56 14.83
CA PRO A 43 -5.18 0.61 15.67
C PRO A 43 -3.81 0.32 15.06
N LYS A 44 -2.80 0.12 15.92
CA LYS A 44 -1.46 -0.30 15.52
C LYS A 44 -1.53 -1.50 14.59
N GLY A 45 -0.72 -1.46 13.55
CA GLY A 45 -0.73 -2.37 12.44
C GLY A 45 -1.45 -1.77 11.24
N THR A 46 -2.66 -1.19 11.39
CA THR A 46 -3.57 -0.86 10.26
C THR A 46 -2.85 -0.47 8.97
N LEU A 47 -3.16 -1.17 7.87
CA LEU A 47 -2.62 -0.80 6.56
C LEU A 47 -3.35 0.42 6.04
N LEU A 48 -2.59 1.43 5.64
CA LEU A 48 -3.07 2.56 4.86
C LEU A 48 -2.66 2.33 3.41
N LEU A 49 -3.61 2.38 2.48
CA LEU A 49 -3.36 2.16 1.06
C LEU A 49 -3.77 3.37 0.22
N ALA A 50 -2.84 3.85 -0.60
CA ALA A 50 -3.13 4.84 -1.63
C ALA A 50 -3.76 4.14 -2.85
N LYS A 51 -4.63 4.86 -3.56
CA LYS A 51 -5.39 4.29 -4.66
C LYS A 51 -4.43 3.89 -5.79
N PHE A 52 -4.37 2.60 -6.10
CA PHE A 52 -3.73 2.11 -7.30
C PHE A 52 -4.53 2.56 -8.54
N ARG A 53 -3.90 3.27 -9.48
CA ARG A 53 -4.52 3.63 -10.76
C ARG A 53 -3.99 2.75 -11.89
N ASP A 54 -2.69 2.69 -12.02
CA ASP A 54 -1.97 1.99 -13.08
C ASP A 54 -0.49 1.82 -12.69
N ASN A 55 0.25 0.99 -13.41
CA ASN A 55 1.63 0.66 -13.06
C ASN A 55 2.67 1.70 -13.46
N GLU A 56 2.30 2.73 -14.24
CA GLU A 56 3.26 3.66 -14.83
C GLU A 56 3.24 5.02 -14.15
N GLN A 57 2.07 5.49 -13.73
CA GLN A 57 1.82 6.81 -13.16
C GLN A 57 1.43 6.76 -11.69
N ASN A 58 0.74 5.71 -11.23
CA ASN A 58 0.37 5.59 -9.82
C ASN A 58 0.22 4.14 -9.37
N GLN A 59 1.37 3.57 -8.97
CA GLN A 59 1.51 2.21 -8.44
C GLN A 59 0.85 2.01 -7.06
N GLY A 60 0.16 3.04 -6.54
CA GLY A 60 -0.31 3.08 -5.17
C GLY A 60 0.84 3.21 -4.17
N HIS A 61 0.49 3.19 -2.89
CA HIS A 61 1.45 3.21 -1.79
C HIS A 61 0.87 2.47 -0.59
N VAL A 62 1.73 1.92 0.26
CA VAL A 62 1.32 1.22 1.48
C VAL A 62 2.12 1.75 2.66
N ALA A 63 1.41 2.04 3.74
CA ALA A 63 1.98 2.29 5.06
C ALA A 63 1.33 1.42 6.11
N ILE A 64 2.03 1.23 7.22
CA ILE A 64 1.57 0.53 8.41
C ILE A 64 1.48 1.55 9.53
N VAL A 65 0.34 1.62 10.22
CA VAL A 65 0.21 2.43 11.44
C VAL A 65 1.09 1.83 12.53
N MET A 66 2.03 2.61 13.05
CA MET A 66 2.96 2.17 14.09
C MET A 66 2.42 2.48 15.49
N ASP A 67 1.83 3.66 15.64
CA ASP A 67 1.18 4.15 16.86
C ASP A 67 0.09 5.19 16.49
N GLU A 68 -0.46 5.90 17.47
CA GLU A 68 -1.56 6.86 17.25
C GLU A 68 -1.19 8.05 16.34
N GLN A 69 0.10 8.33 16.16
CA GLN A 69 0.61 9.52 15.48
C GLN A 69 1.53 9.20 14.31
N HIS A 70 2.11 8.01 14.26
CA HIS A 70 3.15 7.65 13.30
C HIS A 70 2.79 6.42 12.47
N LEU A 71 3.29 6.45 11.23
CA LEU A 71 3.28 5.33 10.31
C LEU A 71 4.67 5.00 9.85
N ILE A 72 4.85 3.75 9.42
CA ILE A 72 6.08 3.26 8.80
C ILE A 72 5.78 2.84 7.37
N HIS A 73 6.65 3.25 6.45
CA HIS A 73 6.54 2.89 5.03
C HIS A 73 7.88 2.98 4.32
N ALA A 74 7.99 2.33 3.15
CA ALA A 74 9.14 2.50 2.27
C ALA A 74 8.90 3.70 1.34
N ARG A 75 9.92 4.50 1.05
CA ARG A 75 9.82 5.62 0.11
C ARG A 75 11.06 5.67 -0.79
N PRO A 76 10.91 6.06 -2.07
CA PRO A 76 12.06 6.35 -2.91
C PRO A 76 12.73 7.66 -2.43
N ASP A 77 14.06 7.62 -2.26
CA ASP A 77 14.87 8.80 -1.94
C ASP A 77 15.41 9.47 -3.21
N VAL A 78 15.34 8.77 -4.34
CA VAL A 78 15.72 9.27 -5.67
C VAL A 78 14.58 9.03 -6.66
N SER A 79 14.54 9.83 -7.72
CA SER A 79 13.58 9.61 -8.80
C SER A 79 13.86 8.29 -9.52
N PHE A 80 12.80 7.67 -10.06
CA PHE A 80 12.91 6.40 -10.80
C PHE A 80 13.93 6.48 -11.95
N ALA A 81 14.00 7.63 -12.65
CA ALA A 81 14.96 7.86 -13.74
C ALA A 81 16.44 7.81 -13.30
N ASN A 82 16.72 7.98 -12.01
CA ASN A 82 18.08 7.95 -11.46
C ASN A 82 18.36 6.72 -10.59
N LYS A 83 17.42 5.77 -10.49
CA LYS A 83 17.55 4.60 -9.60
C LYS A 83 18.84 3.79 -9.87
N ASP A 84 19.25 3.67 -11.14
CA ASP A 84 20.39 2.84 -11.54
C ASP A 84 21.74 3.55 -11.29
N LYS A 85 21.71 4.84 -10.93
CA LYS A 85 22.91 5.63 -10.61
C LYS A 85 23.29 5.54 -9.14
N VAL A 86 22.45 4.96 -8.30
CA VAL A 86 22.67 4.87 -6.86
C VAL A 86 22.49 3.43 -6.37
N LYS A 87 23.37 2.99 -5.46
CA LYS A 87 23.27 1.65 -4.87
C LYS A 87 22.01 1.50 -4.01
N ASN A 88 21.61 2.59 -3.33
CA ASN A 88 20.37 2.65 -2.58
C ASN A 88 19.49 3.77 -3.14
N HIS A 89 18.27 3.42 -3.53
CA HIS A 89 17.30 4.32 -4.14
C HIS A 89 16.06 4.55 -3.26
N GLY A 90 16.07 4.08 -2.01
CA GLY A 90 14.98 4.30 -1.08
C GLY A 90 15.31 3.91 0.36
N SER A 91 14.41 4.26 1.24
CA SER A 91 14.54 4.01 2.67
C SER A 91 13.20 3.65 3.29
N VAL A 92 13.25 2.98 4.45
CA VAL A 92 12.10 2.84 5.32
C VAL A 92 12.09 4.03 6.25
N GLN A 93 10.97 4.74 6.28
CA GLN A 93 10.79 5.97 7.04
C GLN A 93 9.64 5.83 8.01
N ILE A 94 9.76 6.53 9.15
CA ILE A 94 8.67 6.74 10.09
C ILE A 94 8.23 8.20 9.92
N GLU A 95 6.98 8.41 9.53
CA GLU A 95 6.44 9.74 9.29
C GLU A 95 5.14 9.98 10.08
N PRO A 96 4.80 11.23 10.40
CA PRO A 96 3.52 11.55 11.03
C PRO A 96 2.32 11.20 10.14
N LEU A 97 1.25 10.62 10.71
CA LEU A 97 -0.01 10.31 10.02
C LEU A 97 -0.64 11.55 9.36
N SER A 98 -0.41 12.73 9.94
CA SER A 98 -0.98 14.00 9.48
C SER A 98 -0.47 14.43 8.09
N LYS A 99 0.73 14.01 7.68
CA LYS A 99 1.36 14.40 6.41
C LYS A 99 0.90 13.57 5.21
N MET A 100 0.03 12.60 5.45
CA MET A 100 -0.15 11.48 4.53
C MET A 100 -1.56 11.49 3.96
N HIS A 101 -1.83 12.41 3.04
CA HIS A 101 -3.17 12.62 2.45
C HIS A 101 -3.51 11.62 1.34
N ASP A 102 -2.51 10.98 0.75
CA ASP A 102 -2.69 10.16 -0.46
C ASP A 102 -3.27 8.77 -0.18
N TYR A 103 -3.28 8.33 1.09
CA TYR A 103 -3.94 7.09 1.49
C TYR A 103 -5.45 7.29 1.54
N THR A 104 -6.16 6.50 0.74
CA THR A 104 -7.61 6.61 0.55
C THR A 104 -8.37 5.45 1.17
N HIS A 105 -7.67 4.34 1.46
CA HIS A 105 -8.26 3.12 1.99
C HIS A 105 -7.49 2.65 3.22
N VAL A 106 -8.18 1.90 4.07
CA VAL A 106 -7.61 1.25 5.25
C VAL A 106 -7.94 -0.23 5.24
N CYS A 107 -7.06 -1.05 5.83
CA CYS A 107 -7.34 -2.44 6.15
C CYS A 107 -6.91 -2.71 7.59
N TYR A 108 -7.82 -3.17 8.43
CA TYR A 108 -7.54 -3.45 9.84
C TYR A 108 -6.72 -4.74 10.02
N PRO A 109 -5.85 -4.84 11.05
CA PRO A 109 -4.92 -5.95 11.25
C PRO A 109 -5.52 -7.35 11.09
N GLU A 110 -6.70 -7.57 11.65
CA GLU A 110 -7.42 -8.83 11.61
C GLU A 110 -7.90 -9.24 10.21
N LYS A 111 -7.86 -8.32 9.24
CA LYS A 111 -8.34 -8.54 7.87
C LYS A 111 -7.22 -8.78 6.86
N TRP A 112 -5.93 -8.65 7.21
CA TRP A 112 -4.87 -8.68 6.19
C TRP A 112 -4.60 -10.06 5.62
N LEU A 113 -4.43 -11.05 6.51
CA LEU A 113 -3.90 -12.38 6.20
C LEU A 113 -4.82 -13.47 6.74
N ILE A 114 -6.10 -13.39 6.40
CA ILE A 114 -7.00 -14.51 6.60
C ILE A 114 -6.63 -15.55 5.54
N LEU A 115 -6.18 -16.73 6.00
CA LEU A 115 -6.00 -17.92 5.17
C LEU A 115 -7.38 -18.29 4.62
N ASP A 116 -7.55 -18.10 3.31
CA ASP A 116 -8.71 -18.58 2.57
C ASP A 116 -8.49 -20.05 2.15
#